data_AF-A0A087GN79-F1
#
_entry.id   AF-A0A087GN79-F1
#
_cell.length_a   1.000
_cell.length_b   1.000
_cell.length_c   1.000
_cell.angle_alpha   90.00
_cell.angle_beta   90.00
_cell.angle_gamma   90.00
#
_symmetry.space_group_name_H-M   'P 1'
#
loop_
_entity.id
_entity.type
_entity.pdbx_description
1 polymer ?
#
loop_
_entity_poly.entity_id
_entity_poly.type
_entity_poly.pdbx_seq_one_letter_code
_entity_poly.pdbx_strand_id
1 'polypeptide(L)'
;MCLRFLILFSLIAMQGFATKTGDVSELQIGVKYKPKTCQLRAHKGDRIKVHYRGKLTDGKVFDSSFERGDPFEFELGSGWDQGLLGACVGEKRKLKIPAKLGYGEQGSPPTIPGGASLIFDTELIAINEKPAGGEEEEENEL
;
A
#
# COMPACT_ATOMS: atom_id res chain seq x y z
N MET A 1 3.28 -47.31 45.15
CA MET A 1 2.01 -46.55 45.28
C MET A 1 2.25 -45.58 46.44
N CYS A 2 2.21 -44.26 46.37
CA CYS A 2 1.44 -43.36 45.54
C CYS A 2 2.23 -42.05 45.36
N LEU A 3 2.51 -41.71 44.10
CA LEU A 3 3.13 -40.48 43.65
C LEU A 3 2.11 -39.34 43.82
N ARG A 4 2.41 -38.30 44.60
CA ARG A 4 1.62 -37.06 44.62
C ARG A 4 2.53 -35.86 44.38
N PHE A 5 2.75 -35.61 43.09
CA PHE A 5 3.21 -34.33 42.56
C PHE A 5 2.20 -33.24 42.92
N LEU A 6 2.56 -32.38 43.87
CA LEU A 6 1.92 -31.07 44.02
C LEU A 6 2.72 -30.08 43.16
N ILE A 7 2.49 -30.13 41.84
CA ILE A 7 2.92 -29.08 40.92
C ILE A 7 1.96 -27.92 41.14
N LEU A 8 2.46 -26.86 41.79
CA LEU A 8 1.84 -25.54 41.78
C LEU A 8 1.72 -25.10 40.31
N PHE A 9 0.52 -25.22 39.74
CA PHE A 9 0.19 -24.72 38.42
C PHE A 9 0.35 -23.19 38.45
N SER A 10 1.50 -22.74 37.92
CA SER A 10 1.77 -21.35 37.59
C SER A 10 0.65 -20.84 36.68
N LEU A 11 -0.17 -19.93 37.19
CA LEU A 11 -1.11 -19.12 36.41
C LEU A 11 -0.30 -18.11 35.58
N ILE A 12 0.35 -18.60 34.53
CA ILE A 12 0.82 -17.73 33.45
C ILE A 12 -0.44 -17.33 32.68
N ALA A 13 -0.98 -16.16 33.01
CA ALA A 13 -1.98 -15.51 32.18
C ALA A 13 -1.32 -15.24 30.82
N MET A 14 -1.60 -16.10 29.83
CA MET A 14 -1.33 -15.78 28.44
C MET A 14 -2.20 -14.57 28.09
N GLN A 15 -1.62 -13.38 28.17
CA GLN A 15 -2.19 -12.20 27.54
C GLN A 15 -2.13 -12.47 26.03
N GLY A 16 -3.24 -12.95 25.49
CA GLY A 16 -3.42 -13.06 24.05
C GLY A 16 -3.40 -11.66 23.47
N PHE A 17 -2.32 -11.31 22.75
CA PHE A 17 -2.35 -10.18 21.84
C PHE A 17 -3.41 -10.48 20.77
N ALA A 18 -4.58 -9.87 20.92
CA ALA A 18 -5.61 -9.91 19.91
C ALA A 18 -5.12 -9.12 18.70
N THR A 19 -4.54 -9.81 17.71
CA THR A 19 -4.29 -9.20 16.41
C THR A 19 -5.64 -8.83 15.81
N LYS A 20 -5.87 -7.53 15.60
CA LYS A 20 -7.11 -7.07 14.96
C LYS A 20 -7.18 -7.72 13.58
N THR A 21 -8.25 -8.46 13.33
CA THR A 21 -8.44 -9.17 12.06
C THR A 21 -8.31 -8.19 10.91
N GLY A 22 -7.29 -8.38 10.06
CA GLY A 22 -7.02 -7.51 8.92
C GLY A 22 -5.65 -6.83 8.95
N ASP A 23 -4.94 -6.76 10.07
CA ASP A 23 -3.58 -6.20 10.07
C ASP A 23 -2.55 -7.13 9.44
N VAL A 24 -1.47 -6.56 8.88
CA VAL A 24 -0.34 -7.30 8.27
C VAL A 24 0.98 -6.81 8.82
N SER A 25 1.96 -7.71 8.89
CA SER A 25 3.33 -7.39 9.33
C SER A 25 4.25 -6.95 8.19
N GLU A 26 3.94 -7.34 6.95
CA GLU A 26 4.72 -7.03 5.76
C GLU A 26 3.85 -6.46 4.64
N LEU A 27 4.49 -5.73 3.72
CA LEU A 27 3.83 -5.20 2.54
C LEU A 27 3.33 -6.35 1.65
N GLN A 28 2.03 -6.34 1.33
CA GLN A 28 1.45 -7.29 0.38
C GLN A 28 1.03 -6.56 -0.90
N ILE A 29 1.39 -7.13 -2.04
CA ILE A 29 1.15 -6.55 -3.36
C ILE A 29 0.25 -7.49 -4.16
N GLY A 30 -0.90 -7.00 -4.60
CA GLY A 30 -1.79 -7.72 -5.51
C GLY A 30 -1.99 -6.94 -6.79
N VAL A 31 -1.53 -7.47 -7.93
CA VAL A 31 -1.81 -6.89 -9.26
C VAL A 31 -3.30 -7.11 -9.58
N LYS A 32 -4.02 -6.03 -9.87
CA LYS A 32 -5.46 -6.04 -10.20
C LYS A 32 -5.72 -5.93 -11.69
N TYR A 33 -4.89 -5.18 -12.38
CA TYR A 33 -4.91 -5.07 -13.82
C TYR A 33 -3.50 -4.80 -14.31
N LYS A 34 -3.11 -5.44 -15.41
CA LYS A 34 -1.84 -5.20 -16.09
C LYS A 34 -2.12 -4.95 -17.57
N PRO A 35 -1.64 -3.83 -18.14
CA PRO A 35 -1.74 -3.59 -19.57
C PRO A 35 -1.13 -4.72 -20.40
N LYS A 36 -1.68 -4.95 -21.61
CA LYS A 36 -1.18 -5.98 -22.53
C LYS A 36 0.28 -5.74 -22.92
N THR A 37 0.63 -4.48 -23.17
CA THR A 37 1.99 -4.04 -23.48
C THR A 37 2.53 -3.20 -22.32
N CYS A 38 3.83 -3.32 -22.06
CA CYS A 38 4.48 -2.64 -20.95
C CYS A 38 5.73 -1.95 -21.47
N GLN A 39 5.54 -0.81 -22.11
CA GLN A 39 6.61 -0.04 -22.74
C GLN A 39 7.43 0.73 -21.69
N LEU A 40 6.79 1.21 -20.62
CA LEU A 40 7.43 1.96 -19.55
C LEU A 40 7.15 1.29 -18.20
N ARG A 41 8.22 1.01 -17.46
CA ARG A 41 8.20 0.36 -16.13
C ARG A 41 8.81 1.27 -15.09
N ALA A 42 8.20 1.29 -13.91
CA ALA A 42 8.65 2.12 -12.80
C ALA A 42 9.90 1.51 -12.13
N HIS A 43 10.93 2.34 -11.95
CA HIS A 43 12.16 2.03 -11.25
C HIS A 43 12.33 2.96 -10.05
N LYS A 44 13.21 2.55 -9.12
CA LYS A 44 13.55 3.39 -7.97
C LYS A 44 14.16 4.71 -8.45
N GLY A 45 13.71 5.82 -7.88
CA GLY A 45 14.12 7.19 -8.23
C GLY A 45 13.27 7.83 -9.34
N ASP A 46 12.39 7.08 -10.00
CA ASP A 46 11.45 7.67 -10.96
C ASP A 46 10.47 8.61 -10.24
N ARG A 47 10.15 9.73 -10.90
CA ARG A 47 9.00 10.55 -10.53
C ARG A 47 7.75 9.89 -11.11
N ILE A 48 6.80 9.50 -10.27
CA ILE A 48 5.59 8.79 -10.71
C ILE A 48 4.33 9.55 -10.33
N LYS A 49 3.31 9.48 -11.19
CA LYS A 49 1.95 9.97 -10.91
C LYS A 49 1.02 8.79 -10.68
N VAL A 50 0.28 8.78 -9.58
CA VAL A 50 -0.57 7.66 -9.19
C VAL A 50 -1.95 8.15 -8.78
N HIS A 51 -2.99 7.54 -9.35
CA HIS A 51 -4.31 7.58 -8.74
C HIS A 51 -4.42 6.53 -7.65
N TYR A 52 -5.06 6.88 -6.53
CA TYR A 52 -5.20 5.98 -5.40
C TYR A 52 -6.51 6.21 -4.63
N ARG A 53 -6.87 5.17 -3.88
CA ARG A 53 -7.87 5.22 -2.81
C ARG A 53 -7.34 4.48 -1.59
N GLY A 54 -7.12 5.22 -0.51
CA GLY A 54 -6.64 4.72 0.78
C GLY A 54 -7.80 4.39 1.72
N LYS A 55 -7.76 3.20 2.32
CA LYS A 55 -8.78 2.68 3.24
C LYS A 55 -8.16 2.00 4.44
N LEU A 56 -8.87 2.04 5.57
CA LEU A 56 -8.60 1.17 6.71
C LEU A 56 -9.08 -0.26 6.44
N THR A 57 -8.66 -1.22 7.26
CA THR A 57 -9.03 -2.64 7.14
C THR A 57 -10.52 -2.92 7.36
N ASP A 58 -11.23 -2.00 8.01
CA ASP A 58 -12.70 -2.01 8.13
C ASP A 58 -13.42 -1.45 6.89
N GLY A 59 -12.69 -0.99 5.88
CA GLY A 59 -13.21 -0.46 4.63
C GLY A 59 -13.43 1.05 4.61
N LYS A 60 -13.27 1.75 5.75
CA LYS A 60 -13.41 3.21 5.80
C LYS A 60 -12.35 3.88 4.93
N VAL A 61 -12.79 4.62 3.92
CA VAL A 61 -11.92 5.48 3.09
C VAL A 61 -11.46 6.65 3.94
N PHE A 62 -10.15 6.92 3.94
CA PHE A 62 -9.58 8.09 4.59
C PHE A 62 -9.08 9.13 3.58
N ASP A 63 -8.75 8.70 2.35
CA ASP A 63 -8.27 9.58 1.29
C ASP A 63 -8.43 8.96 -0.10
N SER A 64 -8.68 9.78 -1.13
CA SER A 64 -8.73 9.33 -2.53
C SER A 64 -8.41 10.45 -3.52
N SER A 65 -7.43 10.23 -4.40
CA SER A 65 -7.17 11.14 -5.52
C SER A 65 -8.17 11.01 -6.66
N PHE A 66 -8.85 9.86 -6.80
CA PHE A 66 -9.94 9.70 -7.77
C PHE A 66 -11.09 10.69 -7.51
N GLU A 67 -11.38 10.99 -6.25
CA GLU A 67 -12.44 11.93 -5.86
C GLU A 67 -12.04 13.39 -6.10
N ARG A 68 -10.74 13.69 -6.04
CA ARG A 68 -10.18 15.02 -6.34
C ARG A 68 -9.95 15.26 -7.83
N GLY A 69 -9.84 14.19 -8.62
CA GLY A 69 -9.48 14.28 -10.04
C GLY A 69 -8.01 14.61 -10.30
N ASP A 70 -7.15 14.61 -9.28
CA ASP A 70 -5.74 15.00 -9.38
C ASP A 70 -4.82 13.88 -8.85
N PRO A 71 -4.05 13.18 -9.70
CA PRO A 71 -3.10 12.16 -9.30
C PRO A 71 -2.05 12.70 -8.32
N PHE A 72 -1.58 11.85 -7.41
CA PHE A 72 -0.48 12.23 -6.51
C PHE A 72 0.87 11.93 -7.16
N GLU A 73 1.78 12.89 -7.09
CA GLU A 73 3.12 12.81 -7.65
C GLU A 73 4.19 12.74 -6.57
N PHE A 74 5.11 11.79 -6.71
CA PHE A 74 6.21 11.59 -5.76
C PHE A 74 7.37 10.80 -6.39
N GLU A 75 8.51 10.75 -5.70
CA GLU A 75 9.66 9.95 -6.11
C GLU A 75 9.57 8.52 -5.57
N LEU A 76 9.69 7.53 -6.44
CA LEU A 76 9.46 6.13 -6.12
C LEU A 76 10.64 5.46 -5.39
N GLY A 77 10.33 4.75 -4.32
CA GLY A 77 11.18 3.72 -3.70
C GLY A 77 11.53 3.99 -2.24
N SER A 78 10.74 4.80 -1.53
CA SER A 78 10.95 5.19 -0.14
C SER A 78 9.77 4.82 0.78
N GLY A 79 9.54 3.51 0.97
CA GLY A 79 8.57 2.99 1.94
C GLY A 79 7.48 2.13 1.31
N TRP A 80 6.21 2.46 1.57
CA TRP A 80 5.07 1.68 1.07
C TRP A 80 4.99 1.63 -0.46
N ASP A 81 5.50 2.67 -1.10
CA ASP A 81 5.54 2.85 -2.55
C ASP A 81 6.44 1.83 -3.26
N GLN A 82 7.32 1.14 -2.53
CA GLN A 82 8.02 -0.05 -3.04
C GLN A 82 7.07 -1.09 -3.63
N GLY A 83 5.81 -1.08 -3.19
CA GLY A 83 4.73 -1.86 -3.78
C GLY A 83 4.40 -1.55 -5.25
N LEU A 84 4.94 -0.45 -5.80
CA LEU A 84 4.76 0.01 -7.18
C LEU A 84 6.00 -0.22 -8.06
N LEU A 85 7.12 -0.69 -7.50
CA LEU A 85 8.31 -1.01 -8.29
C LEU A 85 7.98 -2.05 -9.38
N GLY A 86 8.50 -1.81 -10.58
CA GLY A 86 8.28 -2.64 -11.76
C GLY A 86 6.86 -2.60 -12.33
N ALA A 87 5.97 -1.74 -11.82
CA ALA A 87 4.64 -1.54 -12.40
C ALA A 87 4.76 -0.89 -13.78
N CYS A 88 3.91 -1.34 -14.70
CA CYS A 88 3.74 -0.69 -16.01
C CYS A 88 2.84 0.54 -15.86
N VAL A 89 3.05 1.58 -16.66
CA VAL A 89 2.05 2.67 -16.74
C VAL A 89 0.70 2.09 -17.18
N GLY A 90 -0.37 2.46 -16.49
CA GLY A 90 -1.72 1.88 -16.60
C GLY A 90 -1.96 0.64 -15.72
N GLU A 91 -0.93 0.10 -15.04
CA GLU A 91 -1.10 -1.03 -14.11
C GLU A 91 -1.84 -0.59 -12.84
N LYS A 92 -2.78 -1.43 -12.40
CA LYS A 92 -3.52 -1.23 -11.15
C LYS A 92 -3.09 -2.25 -10.12
N ARG A 93 -2.79 -1.81 -8.90
CA ARG A 93 -2.39 -2.68 -7.79
C ARG A 93 -3.28 -2.45 -6.57
N LYS A 94 -3.41 -3.48 -5.74
CA LYS A 94 -3.88 -3.38 -4.37
C LYS A 94 -2.68 -3.60 -3.46
N LEU A 95 -2.34 -2.60 -2.66
CA LEU A 95 -1.29 -2.68 -1.65
C LEU A 95 -1.95 -2.82 -0.28
N LYS A 96 -1.43 -3.74 0.53
CA LYS A 96 -1.75 -3.83 1.95
C LYS A 96 -0.50 -3.52 2.75
N ILE A 97 -0.50 -2.37 3.40
CA ILE A 97 0.68 -1.72 3.95
C ILE A 97 0.65 -1.91 5.47
N PRO A 98 1.69 -2.53 6.08
CA PRO A 98 1.79 -2.63 7.52
C PRO A 98 2.01 -1.25 8.15
N ALA A 99 1.59 -1.06 9.40
CA ALA A 99 1.70 0.23 10.09
C ALA A 99 3.11 0.84 10.02
N LYS A 100 4.16 0.00 10.15
CA LYS A 100 5.57 0.41 10.08
C LYS A 100 6.00 1.07 8.76
N LEU A 101 5.28 0.83 7.67
CA LEU A 101 5.50 1.46 6.36
C LEU A 101 4.45 2.55 6.04
N GLY A 102 3.49 2.76 6.93
CA GLY A 102 2.46 3.81 6.86
C GLY A 102 2.66 4.83 7.99
N TYR A 103 1.67 4.93 8.88
CA TYR A 103 1.65 5.94 9.96
C TYR A 103 2.17 5.44 11.32
N GLY A 104 2.72 4.22 11.39
CA GLY A 104 3.31 3.64 12.59
C GLY A 104 2.36 3.53 13.79
N GLU A 105 2.93 3.42 14.98
CA GLU A 105 2.20 3.35 16.25
C GLU A 105 1.47 4.67 16.59
N GLN A 106 1.94 5.79 16.04
CA GLN A 106 1.34 7.11 16.28
C GLN A 106 0.01 7.29 15.52
N GLY A 107 -0.09 6.71 14.32
CA GLY A 107 -1.22 6.93 13.43
C GLY A 107 -1.27 8.36 12.87
N SER A 108 -2.43 8.74 12.34
CA SER A 108 -2.76 10.12 11.95
C SER A 108 -4.17 10.46 12.45
N PRO A 109 -4.30 10.86 13.72
CA PRO A 109 -5.59 11.19 14.31
C PRO A 109 -6.27 12.37 13.60
N PRO A 110 -7.62 12.41 13.54
CA PRO A 110 -8.55 11.42 14.12
C PRO A 110 -8.87 10.24 13.19
N THR A 111 -8.36 10.24 11.96
CA THR A 111 -8.87 9.35 10.90
C THR A 111 -8.15 8.01 10.85
N ILE A 112 -6.83 7.99 11.10
CA ILE A 112 -6.00 6.78 11.04
C ILE A 112 -5.51 6.46 12.45
N PRO A 113 -5.98 5.38 13.07
CA PRO A 113 -5.49 4.95 14.38
C PRO A 113 -4.00 4.56 14.34
N GLY A 114 -3.34 4.62 15.49
CA GLY A 114 -2.03 4.02 15.69
C GLY A 114 -2.03 2.51 15.43
N GLY A 115 -0.96 2.01 14.84
CA GLY A 115 -0.79 0.57 14.55
C GLY A 115 -1.65 0.05 13.39
N ALA A 116 -2.39 0.92 12.70
CA ALA A 116 -3.30 0.50 11.64
C ALA A 116 -2.56 0.06 10.36
N SER A 117 -2.94 -1.10 9.81
CA SER A 117 -2.61 -1.44 8.42
C SER A 117 -3.52 -0.69 7.45
N LEU A 118 -2.97 -0.33 6.29
CA LEU A 118 -3.67 0.42 5.26
C LEU A 118 -3.89 -0.42 4.01
N ILE A 119 -4.97 -0.16 3.30
CA ILE A 119 -5.27 -0.75 2.00
C ILE A 119 -5.30 0.38 0.97
N PHE A 120 -4.48 0.27 -0.08
CA PHE A 120 -4.49 1.19 -1.20
C PHE A 120 -4.87 0.45 -2.48
N ASP A 121 -5.90 0.92 -3.15
CA ASP A 121 -6.15 0.61 -4.56
C ASP A 121 -5.45 1.70 -5.39
N THR A 122 -4.48 1.33 -6.24
CA THR A 122 -3.64 2.26 -7.00
C THR A 122 -3.72 2.04 -8.50
N GLU A 123 -3.43 3.08 -9.28
CA GLU A 123 -3.27 3.07 -10.73
C GLU A 123 -2.09 3.97 -11.11
N LEU A 124 -1.08 3.41 -11.77
CA LEU A 124 0.09 4.16 -12.22
C LEU A 124 -0.27 4.95 -13.49
N ILE A 125 -0.23 6.27 -13.41
CA ILE A 125 -0.69 7.19 -14.47
C ILE A 125 0.47 7.62 -15.37
N ALA A 126 1.63 7.93 -14.80
CA ALA A 126 2.80 8.35 -15.55
C ALA A 126 4.12 8.04 -14.82
N ILE A 127 5.19 7.95 -15.58
CA ILE A 127 6.58 7.89 -15.10
C ILE A 127 7.38 8.99 -15.80
N ASN A 128 8.02 9.86 -15.04
CA ASN A 128 8.80 11.00 -15.54
C ASN A 128 8.02 11.78 -16.62
N GLU A 129 6.78 12.16 -16.29
CA GLU A 129 5.80 12.85 -17.15
C GLU A 129 5.24 12.04 -18.34
N LYS A 130 5.66 10.79 -18.57
CA LYS A 130 5.18 9.98 -19.69
C LYS A 130 3.98 9.09 -19.29
N PRO A 131 2.78 9.31 -19.85
CA PRO A 131 1.58 8.52 -19.54
C PRO A 131 1.47 7.22 -20.35
N ALA A 132 0.49 6.38 -20.02
CA ALA A 132 0.18 5.18 -20.80
C ALA A 132 -0.44 5.57 -22.15
N GLY A 133 0.24 5.23 -23.25
CA GLY A 133 -0.25 5.48 -24.61
C GLY A 133 0.21 6.80 -25.24
N GLY A 134 1.17 7.51 -24.63
CA GLY A 134 1.88 8.62 -25.28
C GLY A 134 2.92 8.10 -26.27
N GLU A 135 2.49 7.57 -27.40
CA GLU A 135 3.07 8.05 -28.64
C GLU A 135 2.60 9.51 -28.70
N GLU A 136 3.49 10.44 -28.38
CA GLU A 136 3.26 11.83 -28.74
C GLU A 136 3.03 11.83 -30.26
N GLU A 137 1.88 12.32 -30.69
CA GLU A 137 1.72 12.86 -32.03
C GLU A 137 2.83 13.90 -32.20
N GLU A 138 3.93 13.49 -32.84
CA GLU A 138 4.83 14.39 -33.53
C GLU A 138 4.02 15.00 -34.68
N GLU A 139 3.18 16.00 -34.38
CA GLU A 139 2.51 16.79 -35.40
C GLU A 139 2.49 18.28 -35.04
N ASN A 140 3.42 18.97 -35.72
CA ASN A 140 3.48 20.39 -36.06
C ASN A 140 3.73 21.44 -34.96
N GLU A 141 4.89 22.09 -35.05
CA GLU A 141 4.96 23.40 -35.73
C GLU A 141 6.40 23.72 -36.22
N LEU A 142 6.57 23.62 -37.55
CA LEU A 142 7.36 24.43 -38.50
C LEU A 142 8.87 24.69 -38.27
#